data_AF-A0A9P1DFY6-F1
#
_entry.id   AF-A0A9P1DFY6-F1
#
_cell.length_a   1.000
_cell.length_b   1.000
_cell.length_c   1.000
_cell.angle_alpha   90.00
_cell.angle_beta   90.00
_cell.angle_gamma   90.00
#
_symmetry.space_group_name_H-M   'P 1'
#
loop_
_entity.id
_entity.type
_entity.pdbx_description
1 polymer ?
#
loop_
_entity_poly.entity_id
_entity_poly.type
_entity_poly.pdbx_seq_one_letter_code
_entity_poly.pdbx_strand_id
1 'polypeptide(L)'
;MASETAALETVTQEASASDMDVADVGFESLPGYAKLSCNQCLFFASQQGCSKGSSCSFCHHLVTEEEAQLAAARPRKVRRKRIKANLKEMLQKLNASNQQPEEVLRALQAEAQRNQYARLLGQHLVDRWLDDKARASRRAAVLSAPAASVPAGLISSGTSSSASGSASGSPEANGSDAVSQTAEAPSDEPQEFCRALLRFSV
;
A
#
# COMPACT_ATOMS: atom_id res chain seq x y z
N MET A 1 -42.94 -5.03 43.31
CA MET A 1 -42.19 -4.81 44.56
C MET A 1 -40.75 -4.51 44.19
N ALA A 2 -40.25 -3.35 44.64
CA ALA A 2 -38.87 -2.82 44.61
C ALA A 2 -38.15 -2.86 43.24
N SER A 3 -37.96 -1.78 42.47
CA SER A 3 -37.41 -0.45 42.78
C SER A 3 -36.10 -0.52 43.54
N GLU A 4 -34.96 -0.48 42.84
CA GLU A 4 -33.74 0.09 43.42
C GLU A 4 -32.87 0.77 42.35
N THR A 5 -32.56 2.02 42.67
CA THR A 5 -31.83 3.06 41.94
C THR A 5 -30.42 3.17 42.50
N ALA A 6 -29.39 3.27 41.65
CA ALA A 6 -28.12 3.94 41.96
C ALA A 6 -27.37 4.13 40.62
N ALA A 7 -27.32 5.32 40.01
CA ALA A 7 -26.49 6.47 40.41
C ALA A 7 -25.05 6.02 40.72
N LEU A 8 -24.19 5.98 39.70
CA LEU A 8 -22.76 6.10 39.92
C LEU A 8 -22.23 7.33 39.22
N GLU A 9 -21.61 8.14 40.07
CA GLU A 9 -21.22 9.51 39.89
C GLU A 9 -19.99 9.66 38.99
N THR A 10 -20.04 10.74 38.23
CA THR A 10 -18.96 11.36 37.49
C THR A 10 -17.82 11.72 38.44
N VAL A 11 -16.66 11.07 38.29
CA VAL A 11 -15.38 11.57 38.81
C VAL A 11 -14.57 12.12 37.65
N THR A 12 -14.74 13.42 37.42
CA THR A 12 -13.86 14.23 36.58
C THR A 12 -12.63 14.57 37.42
N GLN A 13 -11.57 13.78 37.25
CA GLN A 13 -10.29 14.07 37.90
C GLN A 13 -9.41 14.85 36.93
N GLU A 14 -9.40 16.18 37.09
CA GLU A 14 -8.45 17.07 36.44
C GLU A 14 -7.06 16.79 37.01
N ALA A 15 -6.30 15.94 36.32
CA ALA A 15 -4.90 15.69 36.64
C ALA A 15 -4.07 16.88 36.13
N SER A 16 -3.75 17.76 37.07
CA SER A 16 -2.68 18.74 37.04
C SER A 16 -1.42 18.18 36.38
N ALA A 17 -1.02 18.79 35.26
CA ALA A 17 0.26 18.59 34.63
C ALA A 17 1.37 19.09 35.58
N SER A 18 1.97 18.18 36.35
CA SER A 18 3.27 18.43 36.96
C SER A 18 4.33 18.29 35.88
N ASP A 19 4.81 19.45 35.47
CA ASP A 19 6.02 19.73 34.69
C ASP A 19 7.22 19.03 35.34
N MET A 20 7.43 17.78 34.96
CA MET A 20 8.64 17.03 35.29
C MET A 20 9.59 17.23 34.12
N ASP A 21 10.62 18.04 34.37
CA ASP A 21 11.84 18.15 33.58
C ASP A 21 12.46 16.75 33.45
N VAL A 22 11.97 15.97 32.48
CA VAL A 22 12.57 14.69 32.08
C VAL A 22 13.83 15.07 31.35
N ALA A 23 14.89 15.22 32.14
CA ALA A 23 16.25 15.29 31.68
C ALA A 23 16.42 14.29 30.53
N ASP A 24 16.79 14.85 29.39
CA ASP A 24 17.23 14.20 28.16
C ASP A 24 18.27 13.12 28.49
N VAL A 25 17.80 11.96 28.95
CA VAL A 25 18.55 10.72 28.90
C VAL A 25 18.59 10.38 27.42
N GLY A 26 19.54 11.03 26.75
CA GLY A 26 19.96 10.73 25.39
C GLY A 26 20.31 9.26 25.34
N PHE A 27 19.29 8.44 25.10
CA PHE A 27 19.42 7.04 24.73
C PHE A 27 19.99 7.08 23.32
N GLU A 28 21.30 7.34 23.24
CA GLU A 28 22.12 7.15 22.05
C GLU A 28 21.77 5.76 21.56
N SER A 29 20.98 5.78 20.50
CA SER A 29 20.23 4.63 20.07
C SER A 29 21.25 3.58 19.67
N LEU A 30 21.21 2.42 20.32
CA LEU A 30 22.13 1.30 20.11
C LEU A 30 22.58 1.23 18.64
N PRO A 31 23.90 1.18 18.35
CA PRO A 31 24.44 1.19 17.00
C PRO A 31 23.83 0.03 16.21
N GLY A 32 22.89 0.37 15.33
CA GLY A 32 21.95 -0.58 14.71
C GLY A 32 20.56 0.01 14.51
N TYR A 33 20.20 1.07 15.23
CA TYR A 33 19.09 1.96 14.91
C TYR A 33 19.62 3.22 14.22
N ALA A 34 20.21 3.07 13.03
CA ALA A 34 20.42 4.23 12.17
C ALA A 34 19.03 4.84 11.92
N LYS A 35 18.78 6.05 12.43
CA LYS A 35 17.62 6.84 12.05
C LYS A 35 17.69 7.01 10.55
N LEU A 36 16.89 6.24 9.81
CA LEU A 36 16.59 6.54 8.43
C LEU A 36 16.10 8.00 8.43
N SER A 37 16.75 8.85 7.64
CA SER A 37 16.51 10.30 7.63
C SER A 37 15.06 10.65 7.28
N CYS A 38 14.29 9.69 6.74
CA CYS A 38 12.85 9.78 6.69
C CYS A 38 12.10 8.45 6.87
N ASN A 39 10.87 8.56 7.37
CA ASN A 39 9.88 7.49 7.38
C ASN A 39 9.23 7.34 5.99
N GLN A 40 9.73 6.39 5.20
CA GLN A 40 9.21 6.11 3.86
C GLN A 40 7.77 5.57 3.88
N CYS A 41 6.96 6.01 2.92
CA CYS A 41 5.63 5.48 2.67
C CYS A 41 5.72 4.09 2.03
N LEU A 42 5.06 3.10 2.62
CA LEU A 42 5.01 1.73 2.11
C LEU A 42 4.30 1.64 0.74
N PHE A 43 3.30 2.51 0.52
CA PHE A 43 2.44 2.48 -0.65
C PHE A 43 3.01 3.26 -1.84
N PHE A 44 4.00 4.13 -1.60
CA PHE A 44 4.56 4.98 -2.66
C PHE A 44 5.18 4.17 -3.80
N ALA A 45 5.94 3.13 -3.46
CA ALA A 45 6.59 2.26 -4.44
C ALA A 45 5.71 1.10 -4.91
N SER A 46 4.43 1.09 -4.55
CA SER A 46 3.47 0.12 -5.10
C SER A 46 3.03 0.54 -6.50
N GLN A 47 2.55 -0.41 -7.31
CA GLN A 47 2.07 -0.11 -8.67
C GLN A 47 0.95 0.95 -8.71
N GLN A 48 0.19 1.06 -7.61
CA GLN A 48 -0.91 2.01 -7.48
C GLN A 48 -0.49 3.36 -6.87
N GLY A 49 0.74 3.45 -6.36
CA GLY A 49 1.24 4.61 -5.65
C GLY A 49 0.54 4.88 -4.31
N CYS A 50 0.96 5.96 -3.64
CA CYS A 50 0.34 6.39 -2.39
C CYS A 50 -0.92 7.23 -2.68
N SER A 51 -2.06 6.83 -2.12
CA SER A 51 -3.34 7.52 -2.30
C SER A 51 -3.38 8.96 -1.75
N LYS A 52 -2.50 9.28 -0.80
CA LYS A 52 -2.41 10.63 -0.21
C LYS A 52 -1.62 11.61 -1.05
N GLY A 53 -0.86 11.15 -2.06
CA GLY A 53 -0.02 12.01 -2.89
C GLY A 53 0.88 12.93 -2.06
N SER A 54 0.85 14.23 -2.32
CA SER A 54 1.62 15.25 -1.59
C SER A 54 1.15 15.50 -0.15
N SER A 55 -0.08 15.12 0.21
CA SER A 55 -0.61 15.22 1.57
C SER A 55 -0.17 14.08 2.49
N CYS A 56 0.63 13.14 1.97
CA CYS A 56 1.15 12.04 2.76
C CYS A 56 2.13 12.55 3.83
N SER A 57 1.92 12.15 5.08
CA SER A 57 2.83 12.45 6.20
C SER A 57 4.14 11.66 6.16
N PHE A 58 4.35 10.84 5.11
CA PHE A 58 5.49 9.95 4.96
C PHE A 58 6.25 10.31 3.68
N CYS A 59 7.56 10.06 3.66
CA CYS A 59 8.35 10.42 2.50
C CYS A 59 8.09 9.50 1.31
N HIS A 60 8.11 10.13 0.14
CA HIS A 60 7.93 9.55 -1.19
C HIS A 60 9.25 9.61 -1.97
N HIS A 61 10.28 8.92 -1.48
CA HIS A 61 11.52 8.73 -2.21
C HIS A 61 11.73 7.24 -2.48
N LEU A 62 12.49 6.92 -3.52
CA LEU A 62 12.95 5.56 -3.76
C LEU A 62 14.03 5.20 -2.73
N VAL A 63 14.08 3.93 -2.32
CA VAL A 63 15.18 3.43 -1.49
C VAL A 63 16.43 3.44 -2.36
N THR A 64 17.46 4.15 -1.93
CA THR A 64 18.77 4.11 -2.61
C THR A 64 19.43 2.75 -2.38
N GLU A 65 20.32 2.32 -3.29
CA GLU A 65 21.03 1.06 -3.11
C GLU A 65 21.83 1.02 -1.79
N GLU A 66 22.37 2.17 -1.36
CA GLU A 66 23.10 2.31 -0.10
C GLU A 66 22.20 2.01 1.12
N GLU A 67 20.99 2.57 1.16
CA GLU A 67 20.00 2.29 2.22
C GLU A 67 19.54 0.82 2.20
N ALA A 68 19.45 0.21 1.01
CA ALA A 68 19.13 -1.20 0.85
C ALA A 68 20.26 -2.10 1.34
N GLN A 69 21.53 -1.71 1.18
CA GLN A 69 22.68 -2.45 1.69
C GLN A 69 22.81 -2.33 3.21
N LEU A 70 22.51 -1.16 3.79
CA LEU A 70 22.45 -0.99 5.25
C LEU A 70 21.33 -1.84 5.89
N ALA A 71 20.36 -2.28 5.10
CA ALA A 71 19.32 -3.24 5.50
C ALA A 71 19.82 -4.66 5.78
N ALA A 72 21.09 -4.96 5.48
CA ALA A 72 21.57 -6.32 5.27
C ALA A 72 21.51 -7.25 6.50
N ALA A 73 21.24 -6.72 7.70
CA ALA A 73 21.05 -7.55 8.89
C ALA A 73 19.68 -8.27 8.83
N ARG A 74 19.62 -9.34 8.05
CA ARG A 74 18.46 -10.24 7.96
C ARG A 74 18.06 -10.70 9.37
N PRO A 75 16.85 -10.39 9.86
CA PRO A 75 16.45 -10.77 11.22
C PRO A 75 16.50 -12.29 11.42
N ARG A 76 16.73 -12.76 12.65
CA ARG A 76 16.72 -14.20 12.98
C ARG A 76 15.39 -14.87 12.58
N LYS A 77 15.44 -16.19 12.32
CA LYS A 77 14.30 -16.99 11.81
C LYS A 77 13.01 -16.80 12.62
N VAL A 78 13.11 -16.81 13.95
CA VAL A 78 11.96 -16.63 14.86
C VAL A 78 11.29 -15.27 14.65
N ARG A 79 12.08 -14.19 14.61
CA ARG A 79 11.60 -12.83 14.39
C ARG A 79 10.94 -12.70 13.01
N ARG A 80 11.54 -13.26 11.96
CA ARG A 80 10.93 -13.28 10.60
C ARG A 80 9.58 -13.99 10.59
N LYS A 81 9.45 -15.13 11.29
CA LYS A 81 8.19 -15.88 11.38
C LYS A 81 7.10 -15.03 12.06
N ARG A 82 7.45 -14.33 13.15
CA ARG A 82 6.53 -13.42 13.86
C ARG A 82 6.08 -12.25 12.98
N ILE A 83 7.03 -11.57 12.33
CA ILE A 83 6.72 -10.45 11.42
C ILE A 83 5.80 -10.92 10.28
N LYS A 84 6.12 -12.06 9.65
CA LYS A 84 5.29 -12.60 8.56
C LYS A 84 3.88 -12.99 9.03
N ALA A 85 3.74 -13.55 10.23
CA ALA A 85 2.44 -13.87 10.80
C ALA A 85 1.62 -12.59 11.06
N ASN A 86 2.24 -11.57 11.68
CA ASN A 86 1.60 -10.28 11.96
C ASN A 86 1.10 -9.59 10.67
N LEU A 87 1.96 -9.47 9.64
CA LEU A 87 1.58 -8.88 8.35
C LEU A 87 0.42 -9.63 7.67
N LYS A 88 0.43 -10.97 7.73
CA LYS A 88 -0.66 -11.79 7.19
C LYS A 88 -1.97 -11.57 7.92
N GLU A 89 -1.94 -11.49 9.24
CA GLU A 89 -3.13 -11.23 10.06
C GLU A 89 -3.75 -9.88 9.70
N MET A 90 -2.94 -8.82 9.57
CA MET A 90 -3.42 -7.51 9.11
C MET A 90 -4.07 -7.59 7.73
N LEU A 91 -3.42 -8.22 6.75
CA LEU A 91 -4.00 -8.36 5.40
C LEU A 91 -5.28 -9.20 5.38
N GLN A 92 -5.39 -10.21 6.25
CA GLN A 92 -6.64 -10.96 6.41
C GLN A 92 -7.76 -10.09 6.95
N LYS A 93 -7.48 -9.18 7.90
CA LYS A 93 -8.47 -8.21 8.40
C LYS A 93 -8.99 -7.29 7.31
N LEU A 94 -8.16 -6.87 6.35
CA LEU A 94 -8.60 -6.12 5.16
C LEU A 94 -9.59 -6.90 4.28
N ASN A 95 -9.42 -8.22 4.20
CA ASN A 95 -10.31 -9.06 3.38
C ASN A 95 -11.61 -9.42 4.11
N ALA A 96 -11.57 -9.55 5.43
CA ALA A 96 -12.72 -9.93 6.25
C ALA A 96 -13.60 -8.75 6.64
N SER A 97 -13.02 -7.56 6.81
CA SER A 97 -13.71 -6.39 7.36
C SER A 97 -13.97 -5.37 6.25
N ASN A 98 -15.23 -5.21 5.84
CA ASN A 98 -15.62 -4.11 4.96
C ASN A 98 -15.53 -2.72 5.63
N GLN A 99 -15.37 -2.65 6.96
CA GLN A 99 -15.63 -1.42 7.70
C GLN A 99 -14.41 -0.57 8.06
N GLN A 100 -13.16 -1.09 8.05
CA GLN A 100 -12.00 -0.29 8.50
C GLN A 100 -10.70 -0.56 7.71
N PRO A 101 -10.68 -0.35 6.38
CA PRO A 101 -9.46 -0.54 5.59
C PRO A 101 -8.35 0.43 6.02
N GLU A 102 -8.69 1.67 6.38
CA GLU A 102 -7.71 2.70 6.71
C GLU A 102 -6.89 2.39 7.97
N GLU A 103 -7.54 1.85 9.01
CA GLU A 103 -6.87 1.50 10.26
C GLU A 103 -5.82 0.40 10.01
N VAL A 104 -6.16 -0.59 9.19
CA VAL A 104 -5.23 -1.66 8.86
C VAL A 104 -4.07 -1.17 7.98
N LEU A 105 -4.33 -0.26 7.04
CA LEU A 105 -3.25 0.37 6.25
C LEU A 105 -2.33 1.18 7.15
N ARG A 106 -2.87 1.90 8.15
CA ARG A 106 -2.08 2.62 9.17
C ARG A 106 -1.25 1.65 10.01
N ALA A 107 -1.81 0.52 10.42
CA ALA A 107 -1.10 -0.51 11.18
C ALA A 107 0.04 -1.15 10.36
N LEU A 108 -0.20 -1.45 9.07
CA LEU A 108 0.82 -1.95 8.14
C LEU A 108 1.97 -0.94 7.99
N GLN A 109 1.63 0.34 7.79
CA GLN A 109 2.62 1.42 7.68
C GLN A 109 3.44 1.55 8.97
N ALA A 110 2.81 1.50 10.14
CA ALA A 110 3.51 1.55 11.43
C ALA A 110 4.44 0.35 11.64
N GLU A 111 4.02 -0.86 11.25
CA GLU A 111 4.87 -2.06 11.35
C GLU A 111 6.08 -1.99 10.38
N ALA A 112 5.88 -1.47 9.16
CA ALA A 112 6.94 -1.24 8.19
C ALA A 112 7.99 -0.21 8.66
N GLN A 113 7.57 0.75 9.48
CA GLN A 113 8.49 1.72 10.10
C GLN A 113 9.35 1.09 11.20
N ARG A 114 8.76 0.21 12.02
CA ARG A 114 9.48 -0.47 13.11
C ARG A 114 10.44 -1.56 12.65
N ASN A 115 10.26 -2.08 11.43
CA ASN A 115 11.10 -3.16 10.91
C ASN A 115 11.33 -3.02 9.40
N GLN A 116 12.59 -2.85 9.02
CA GLN A 116 12.97 -2.82 7.60
C GLN A 116 12.62 -4.13 6.87
N TYR A 117 12.76 -5.28 7.53
CA TYR A 117 12.28 -6.55 6.98
C TYR A 117 10.76 -6.58 6.80
N ALA A 118 10.01 -5.96 7.71
CA ALA A 118 8.56 -5.84 7.58
C ALA A 118 8.19 -4.91 6.42
N ARG A 119 8.98 -3.87 6.15
CA ARG A 119 8.81 -2.99 5.00
C ARG A 119 8.96 -3.72 3.67
N LEU A 120 10.09 -4.40 3.46
CA LEU A 120 10.35 -5.18 2.24
C LEU A 120 9.27 -6.24 2.02
N LEU A 121 8.93 -6.98 3.07
CA LEU A 121 7.89 -8.01 2.99
C LEU A 121 6.50 -7.39 2.78
N GLY A 122 6.22 -6.27 3.45
CA GLY A 122 4.97 -5.54 3.35
C GLY A 122 4.73 -5.03 1.93
N GLN A 123 5.77 -4.47 1.29
CA GLN A 123 5.70 -3.97 -0.09
C GLN A 123 5.27 -5.10 -1.05
N HIS A 124 5.98 -6.23 -1.05
CA HIS A 124 5.63 -7.38 -1.89
C HIS A 124 4.21 -7.93 -1.63
N LEU A 125 3.76 -7.91 -0.37
CA LEU A 125 2.43 -8.39 -0.01
C LEU A 125 1.34 -7.42 -0.46
N VAL A 126 1.58 -6.11 -0.34
CA VAL A 126 0.67 -5.06 -0.80
C VAL A 126 0.56 -5.11 -2.32
N ASP A 127 1.68 -5.18 -3.05
CA ASP A 127 1.69 -5.28 -4.52
C ASP A 127 0.85 -6.46 -4.99
N ARG A 128 1.10 -7.65 -4.43
CA ARG A 128 0.35 -8.85 -4.76
C ARG A 128 -1.15 -8.72 -4.44
N TRP A 129 -1.50 -8.11 -3.30
CA TRP A 129 -2.90 -7.92 -2.92
C TRP A 129 -3.61 -6.94 -3.86
N LEU A 130 -2.93 -5.86 -4.27
CA LEU A 130 -3.44 -4.90 -5.26
C LEU A 130 -3.63 -5.59 -6.63
N ASP A 131 -2.69 -6.43 -7.05
CA ASP A 131 -2.80 -7.22 -8.27
C ASP A 131 -4.00 -8.19 -8.24
N ASP A 132 -4.18 -8.89 -7.12
CA ASP A 132 -5.29 -9.82 -6.91
C ASP A 132 -6.64 -9.07 -6.97
N LYS A 133 -6.71 -7.88 -6.36
CA LYS A 133 -7.89 -7.00 -6.45
C LYS A 133 -8.15 -6.53 -7.88
N ALA A 134 -7.13 -6.04 -8.58
CA ALA A 134 -7.27 -5.58 -9.96
C ALA A 134 -7.74 -6.73 -10.88
N ARG A 135 -7.26 -7.96 -10.66
CA ARG A 135 -7.73 -9.17 -11.36
C ARG A 135 -9.19 -9.48 -11.03
N ALA A 136 -9.59 -9.39 -9.76
CA ALA A 136 -10.98 -9.60 -9.34
C ALA A 136 -11.93 -8.58 -10.00
N SER A 137 -11.56 -7.29 -10.02
CA SER A 137 -12.33 -6.24 -10.69
C SER A 137 -12.48 -6.49 -12.19
N ARG A 138 -11.41 -6.90 -12.89
CA ARG A 138 -11.50 -7.27 -14.31
C ARG A 138 -12.42 -8.47 -14.56
N ARG A 139 -12.38 -9.48 -13.69
CA ARG A 139 -13.29 -10.64 -13.79
C ARG A 139 -14.74 -10.25 -13.57
N ALA A 140 -15.02 -9.40 -12.58
CA ALA A 140 -16.36 -8.89 -12.34
C ALA A 140 -16.89 -8.08 -13.54
N ALA A 141 -16.06 -7.21 -14.13
CA ALA A 141 -16.44 -6.44 -15.31
C ALA A 141 -16.80 -7.32 -16.53
N VAL A 142 -16.08 -8.43 -16.74
CA VAL A 142 -16.39 -9.40 -17.82
C VAL A 142 -17.72 -10.13 -17.58
N LEU A 143 -18.06 -10.45 -16.32
CA LEU A 143 -19.33 -11.11 -15.97
C LEU A 143 -20.52 -10.16 -16.01
N SER A 144 -20.29 -8.87 -15.69
CA SER A 144 -21.33 -7.83 -15.74
C SER A 144 -21.50 -7.20 -17.12
N ALA A 145 -20.58 -7.46 -18.06
CA ALA A 145 -20.75 -7.01 -19.43
C ALA A 145 -22.02 -7.64 -20.00
N PRO A 146 -23.02 -6.83 -20.44
CA PRO A 146 -24.20 -7.38 -21.08
C PRO A 146 -23.71 -8.23 -22.25
N ALA A 147 -24.28 -9.44 -22.40
CA ALA A 147 -23.98 -10.32 -23.51
C ALA A 147 -24.28 -9.57 -24.81
N ALA A 148 -23.27 -8.86 -25.33
CA ALA A 148 -23.34 -8.17 -26.59
C ALA A 148 -23.68 -9.27 -27.58
N SER A 149 -24.90 -9.20 -28.10
CA SER A 149 -25.47 -10.14 -29.05
C SER A 149 -24.44 -10.35 -30.13
N VAL A 150 -23.73 -11.48 -30.08
CA VAL A 150 -22.77 -11.86 -31.10
C VAL A 150 -23.56 -11.84 -32.40
N PRO A 151 -23.25 -10.95 -33.36
CA PRO A 151 -23.99 -10.93 -34.60
C PRO A 151 -23.83 -12.31 -35.23
N ALA A 152 -24.96 -13.01 -35.38
CA ALA A 152 -25.03 -14.30 -36.04
C ALA A 152 -24.70 -14.08 -37.52
N GLY A 153 -23.42 -14.04 -37.85
CA GLY A 153 -22.96 -13.69 -39.18
C GLY A 153 -21.54 -14.17 -39.43
N LEU A 154 -21.46 -15.24 -40.22
CA LEU A 154 -20.27 -15.81 -40.87
C LEU A 154 -19.34 -16.67 -40.01
N ILE A 155 -19.77 -17.93 -39.87
CA ILE A 155 -18.89 -19.11 -39.89
C ILE A 155 -18.07 -19.12 -41.20
N SER A 156 -16.90 -18.50 -41.21
CA SER A 156 -15.92 -18.68 -42.27
C SER A 156 -14.90 -19.72 -41.82
N SER A 157 -15.08 -20.95 -42.30
CA SER A 157 -14.20 -22.10 -42.09
C SER A 157 -12.83 -21.83 -42.73
N GLY A 158 -11.90 -21.26 -41.97
CA GLY A 158 -10.52 -21.07 -42.37
C GLY A 158 -9.61 -22.11 -41.71
N THR A 159 -9.26 -23.15 -42.44
CA THR A 159 -8.14 -24.05 -42.14
C THR A 159 -6.83 -23.38 -42.51
N SER A 160 -5.84 -23.34 -41.60
CA SER A 160 -4.38 -23.33 -41.88
C SER A 160 -3.62 -22.97 -40.59
N SER A 161 -2.78 -23.85 -40.06
CA SER A 161 -1.41 -24.22 -40.45
C SER A 161 -0.37 -23.47 -39.63
N SER A 162 0.43 -24.28 -38.95
CA SER A 162 1.57 -23.94 -38.11
C SER A 162 2.60 -23.07 -38.83
N ALA A 163 3.11 -22.04 -38.14
CA ALA A 163 4.40 -21.43 -38.46
C ALA A 163 5.06 -20.90 -37.17
N SER A 164 6.06 -21.65 -36.71
CA SER A 164 7.07 -21.24 -35.74
C SER A 164 8.05 -20.27 -36.41
N GLY A 165 8.11 -19.03 -35.94
CA GLY A 165 9.07 -18.03 -36.41
C GLY A 165 9.78 -17.35 -35.23
N SER A 166 11.07 -17.66 -35.09
CA SER A 166 12.00 -16.97 -34.20
C SER A 166 12.45 -15.66 -34.86
N ALA A 167 12.29 -14.52 -34.17
CA ALA A 167 12.86 -13.26 -34.60
C ALA A 167 13.43 -12.49 -33.40
N SER A 168 14.76 -12.50 -33.33
CA SER A 168 15.60 -11.62 -32.53
C SER A 168 15.80 -10.29 -33.27
N GLY A 169 15.43 -9.18 -32.65
CA GLY A 169 15.67 -7.84 -33.20
C GLY A 169 15.68 -6.76 -32.11
N SER A 170 16.86 -6.23 -31.85
CA SER A 170 17.07 -4.98 -31.11
C SER A 170 16.92 -3.80 -32.06
N PRO A 171 16.41 -2.65 -31.58
CA PRO A 171 16.95 -1.38 -32.07
C PRO A 171 17.31 -0.42 -30.93
N GLU A 172 18.54 0.08 -30.99
CA GLU A 172 18.96 1.33 -30.38
C GLU A 172 18.36 2.51 -31.15
N ALA A 173 17.89 3.55 -30.45
CA ALA A 173 17.71 4.88 -31.03
C ALA A 173 17.81 5.96 -29.95
N ASN A 174 18.87 6.77 -30.08
CA ASN A 174 19.03 8.10 -29.50
C ASN A 174 17.93 9.05 -29.98
N GLY A 175 17.43 9.89 -29.09
CA GLY A 175 16.51 10.98 -29.42
C GLY A 175 16.43 11.99 -28.29
N SER A 176 17.27 13.02 -28.37
CA SER A 176 17.22 14.22 -27.52
C SER A 176 16.37 15.28 -28.21
N ASP A 177 15.17 15.54 -27.69
CA ASP A 177 14.34 16.66 -28.08
C ASP A 177 13.85 17.44 -26.85
N ALA A 178 14.14 18.74 -26.88
CA ALA A 178 13.66 19.74 -25.96
C ALA A 178 12.17 19.98 -26.18
N VAL A 179 11.36 19.92 -25.11
CA VAL A 179 9.96 20.35 -25.14
C VAL A 179 9.68 21.31 -23.99
N SER A 180 9.12 22.44 -24.41
CA SER A 180 8.69 23.60 -23.67
C SER A 180 7.70 23.31 -22.55
N GLN A 181 7.83 24.10 -21.49
CA GLN A 181 6.92 24.17 -20.35
C GLN A 181 5.58 24.75 -20.80
N THR A 182 4.54 23.92 -20.85
CA THR A 182 3.14 24.34 -20.77
C THR A 182 2.66 24.11 -19.34
N ALA A 183 2.41 25.20 -18.63
CA ALA A 183 1.78 25.20 -17.32
C ALA A 183 0.30 24.80 -17.49
N GLU A 184 -0.01 23.52 -17.28
CA GLU A 184 -1.38 23.05 -17.09
C GLU A 184 -1.73 23.10 -15.60
N ALA A 185 -2.93 23.61 -15.31
CA ALA A 185 -3.51 23.72 -13.98
C ALA A 185 -3.58 22.35 -13.27
N PRO A 186 -3.57 22.31 -11.92
CA PRO A 186 -3.59 21.06 -11.17
C PRO A 186 -4.90 20.31 -11.43
N SER A 187 -4.81 19.25 -12.23
CA SER A 187 -5.86 18.27 -12.39
C SER A 187 -6.07 17.53 -11.06
N ASP A 188 -7.28 17.66 -10.51
CA ASP A 188 -7.83 16.94 -9.36
C ASP A 188 -7.97 15.41 -9.58
N GLU A 189 -7.06 14.79 -10.34
CA GLU A 189 -7.01 13.35 -10.60
C GLU A 189 -6.68 12.45 -9.39
N PRO A 190 -5.88 12.86 -8.37
CA PRO A 190 -5.58 11.94 -7.27
C PRO A 190 -6.78 11.70 -6.33
N GLN A 191 -7.86 12.49 -6.40
CA GLN A 191 -9.08 12.27 -5.63
C GLN A 191 -10.03 11.23 -6.25
N GLU A 192 -10.02 11.05 -7.57
CA GLU A 192 -10.82 10.02 -8.25
C GLU A 192 -10.30 8.60 -7.96
N PHE A 193 -9.01 8.45 -7.69
CA PHE A 193 -8.39 7.17 -7.31
C PHE A 193 -8.83 6.68 -5.92
N CYS A 194 -8.97 7.59 -4.95
CA CYS A 194 -9.58 7.30 -3.64
C CYS A 194 -11.08 7.00 -3.75
N ARG A 195 -11.80 7.66 -4.68
CA ARG A 195 -13.22 7.35 -4.95
C ARG A 195 -13.40 5.99 -5.60
N ALA A 196 -12.49 5.53 -6.46
CA ALA A 196 -12.56 4.18 -7.05
C ALA A 196 -12.38 3.07 -6.01
N LEU A 197 -11.60 3.31 -4.95
CA LEU A 197 -11.46 2.39 -3.81
C LEU A 197 -12.64 2.42 -2.84
N LEU A 198 -13.42 3.52 -2.80
CA LEU A 198 -14.62 3.68 -1.96
C LEU A 198 -15.95 3.43 -2.70
N ARG A 199 -15.94 3.30 -4.05
CA ARG A 199 -17.14 3.05 -4.88
C ARG A 199 -17.63 1.58 -4.90
N PHE A 200 -16.99 0.68 -4.15
CA PHE A 200 -17.38 -0.75 -4.06
C PHE A 200 -17.83 -1.17 -2.66
N SER A 201 -18.44 -0.26 -1.91
CA SER A 201 -19.15 -0.58 -0.67
C SER A 201 -20.58 -0.07 -0.71
N VAL A 202 -21.41 -0.67 -1.58
CA VAL A 202 -22.86 -0.89 -1.42
C VAL A 202 -23.19 -2.24 -2.02
#